data_AF-A0A973SE28-F1
#
_entry.id   AF-A0A973SE28-F1
#
_cell.length_a   1.000
_cell.length_b   1.000
_cell.length_c   1.000
_cell.angle_alpha   90.00
_cell.angle_beta   90.00
_cell.angle_gamma   90.00
#
_symmetry.space_group_name_H-M   'P 1'
#
loop_
_entity.id
_entity.type
_entity.pdbx_description
1 polymer ?
#
loop_
_entity_poly.entity_id
_entity_poly.type
_entity_poly.pdbx_seq_one_letter_code
_entity_poly.pdbx_strand_id
1 'polypeptide(L)'
;RGNVVGHSEVAPKRKEDPGELFPWHALAKRRLALPSPTRDLIDPYWTDAGFLLALERFGYDVTDEQKAVIAFQRRFRPDLIDGVIDGECRAKLLALLLPRPQ
;
A
#
# COMPACT_ATOMS: atom_id res chain seq x y z
N ARG A 1 -0.37 10.90 10.21
CA ARG A 1 -0.69 9.46 10.08
C ARG A 1 -2.16 9.34 9.69
N GLY A 2 -2.50 8.58 8.65
CA GLY A 2 -3.90 8.35 8.27
C GLY A 2 -4.42 7.13 9.02
N ASN A 3 -5.56 7.27 9.70
CA ASN A 3 -6.14 6.18 10.51
C ASN A 3 -7.34 5.50 9.82
N VAL A 4 -7.59 5.83 8.55
CA VAL A 4 -8.63 5.21 7.73
C VAL A 4 -7.97 4.20 6.81
N VAL A 5 -8.23 2.93 7.09
CA VAL A 5 -7.65 1.76 6.43
C VAL A 5 -8.76 0.79 6.03
N GLY A 6 -8.50 0.01 4.98
CA GLY A 6 -9.31 -1.12 4.60
C GLY A 6 -9.08 -2.30 5.54
N HIS A 7 -10.06 -3.19 5.62
CA HIS A 7 -9.94 -4.39 6.45
C HIS A 7 -8.83 -5.33 5.96
N SER A 8 -8.64 -5.40 4.63
CA SER A 8 -7.52 -6.11 4.01
C SER A 8 -6.14 -5.56 4.40
N GLU A 9 -6.01 -4.29 4.77
CA GLU A 9 -4.74 -3.72 5.25
C GLU A 9 -4.42 -4.21 6.67
N VAL A 10 -5.45 -4.45 7.49
CA VAL A 10 -5.30 -4.91 8.88
C VAL A 10 -5.24 -6.44 8.98
N ALA A 11 -5.93 -7.15 8.09
CA ALA A 11 -6.01 -8.61 8.10
C ALA A 11 -5.78 -9.22 6.71
N PRO A 12 -4.58 -9.06 6.09
CA PRO A 12 -4.32 -9.45 4.71
C PRO A 12 -4.63 -10.92 4.41
N LYS A 13 -4.38 -11.81 5.37
CA LYS A 13 -4.61 -13.26 5.22
C LYS A 13 -6.09 -13.67 5.14
N ARG A 14 -6.98 -12.84 5.68
CA ARG A 14 -8.36 -13.24 5.97
C ARG A 14 -9.40 -12.37 5.29
N LYS A 15 -9.00 -11.20 4.77
CA LYS A 15 -9.92 -10.14 4.34
C LYS A 15 -9.44 -9.50 3.06
N GLU A 16 -10.39 -9.24 2.18
CA GLU A 16 -10.18 -8.56 0.90
C GLU A 16 -10.98 -7.25 0.83
N ASP A 17 -11.97 -7.08 1.71
CA ASP A 17 -12.76 -5.87 1.82
C ASP A 17 -11.90 -4.65 2.22
N PRO A 18 -12.24 -3.44 1.72
CA PRO A 18 -13.42 -3.10 0.93
C PRO A 18 -13.30 -3.39 -0.59
N GLY A 19 -12.23 -4.04 -1.05
CA GLY A 19 -12.00 -4.33 -2.46
C GLY A 19 -11.28 -3.22 -3.23
N GLU A 20 -10.78 -3.56 -4.41
CA GLU A 20 -10.08 -2.68 -5.34
C GLU A 20 -10.97 -1.60 -5.96
N LEU A 21 -12.28 -1.86 -6.06
CA LEU A 21 -13.26 -0.90 -6.59
C LEU A 21 -13.71 0.14 -5.55
N PHE A 22 -13.27 0.01 -4.30
CA PHE A 22 -13.61 0.98 -3.27
C PHE A 22 -13.02 2.36 -3.59
N PRO A 23 -13.78 3.47 -3.44
CA PRO A 23 -13.40 4.77 -3.98
C PRO A 23 -12.38 5.52 -3.10
N TRP A 24 -11.22 4.91 -2.82
CA TRP A 24 -10.15 5.47 -2.01
C TRP A 24 -9.72 6.87 -2.44
N HIS A 25 -9.65 7.11 -3.75
CA HIS A 25 -9.32 8.41 -4.31
C HIS A 25 -10.35 9.49 -3.97
N ALA A 26 -11.64 9.16 -3.91
CA ALA A 26 -12.69 10.11 -3.54
C ALA A 26 -12.62 10.51 -2.06
N LEU A 27 -12.21 9.57 -1.19
CA LEU A 27 -11.94 9.85 0.24
C LEU A 27 -10.67 10.68 0.40
N ALA A 28 -9.60 10.35 -0.33
CA ALA A 28 -8.34 11.08 -0.27
C ALA A 28 -8.47 12.54 -0.74
N LYS A 29 -9.26 12.81 -1.78
CA LYS A 29 -9.61 14.18 -2.22
C LYS A 29 -10.28 15.00 -1.12
N ARG A 30 -11.04 14.35 -0.24
CA ARG A 30 -11.69 14.96 0.93
C ARG A 30 -10.82 14.93 2.19
N ARG A 31 -9.55 14.52 2.07
CA ARG A 31 -8.59 14.37 3.19
C ARG A 31 -9.05 13.36 4.25
N LEU A 32 -9.92 12.42 3.89
CA LEU A 32 -10.44 11.38 4.80
C LEU A 32 -9.56 10.12 4.81
N ALA A 33 -8.83 9.85 3.73
CA ALA A 33 -7.94 8.70 3.62
C ALA A 33 -6.58 9.12 3.02
N LEU A 34 -5.57 8.27 3.16
CA LEU A 34 -4.29 8.48 2.49
C LEU A 34 -4.47 8.41 0.96
N PRO A 35 -3.96 9.38 0.18
CA PRO A 35 -3.92 9.26 -1.26
C PRO A 35 -2.91 8.19 -1.67
N SER A 36 -3.21 7.48 -2.76
CA SER A 36 -2.22 6.66 -3.43
C SER A 36 -1.19 7.56 -4.12
N PRO A 37 0.13 7.33 -3.92
CA PRO A 37 1.15 8.08 -4.64
C PRO A 37 1.08 7.82 -6.15
N THR A 38 1.18 8.90 -6.93
CA THR A 38 1.08 8.88 -8.41
C THR A 38 2.11 9.77 -9.11
N ARG A 39 2.90 10.57 -8.37
CA ARG A 39 3.89 11.51 -8.91
C ARG A 39 5.20 11.35 -8.17
N ASP A 40 6.30 11.70 -8.84
CA ASP A 40 7.66 11.72 -8.29
C ASP A 40 8.06 10.38 -7.63
N LEU A 41 7.60 9.28 -8.23
CA LEU A 41 7.88 7.93 -7.77
C LEU A 41 9.30 7.53 -8.15
N ILE A 42 10.13 7.26 -7.15
CA ILE A 42 11.51 6.80 -7.31
C ILE A 42 11.56 5.37 -6.78
N ASP A 43 11.96 4.42 -7.62
CA ASP A 43 12.20 3.05 -7.17
C ASP A 43 13.48 3.02 -6.32
N PRO A 44 13.40 2.68 -5.03
CA PRO A 44 14.58 2.57 -4.17
C PRO A 44 15.42 1.31 -4.45
N TYR A 45 15.00 0.43 -5.36
CA TYR A 45 15.64 -0.85 -5.66
C TYR A 45 15.86 -1.73 -4.43
N TRP A 46 14.93 -1.68 -3.47
CA TRP A 46 14.93 -2.59 -2.33
C TRP A 46 14.79 -4.04 -2.80
N THR A 47 15.44 -4.96 -2.09
CA THR A 47 15.15 -6.40 -2.21
C THR A 47 13.73 -6.69 -1.73
N ASP A 48 13.19 -7.85 -2.08
CA ASP A 48 11.86 -8.28 -1.63
C ASP A 48 11.75 -8.28 -0.10
N ALA A 49 12.78 -8.79 0.59
CA ALA A 49 12.88 -8.73 2.05
C ALA A 49 12.90 -7.29 2.59
N GLY A 50 13.59 -6.37 1.90
CA GLY A 50 13.62 -4.95 2.26
C GLY A 50 12.25 -4.28 2.09
N PHE A 51 11.52 -4.63 1.01
CA PHE A 51 10.15 -4.18 0.81
C PHE A 51 9.21 -4.70 1.91
N LEU A 52 9.30 -5.99 2.26
CA LEU A 52 8.46 -6.58 3.31
C LEU A 52 8.72 -5.93 4.68
N LEU A 53 9.98 -5.66 5.02
CA LEU A 53 10.31 -4.93 6.25
C LEU A 53 9.73 -3.50 6.25
N ALA A 54 9.79 -2.81 5.11
CA ALA A 54 9.19 -1.50 4.95
C ALA A 54 7.65 -1.56 5.05
N LEU A 55 7.04 -2.62 4.53
CA LEU A 55 5.59 -2.85 4.53
C LEU A 55 5.07 -3.17 5.94
N GLU A 56 5.82 -3.97 6.70
CA GLU A 56 5.58 -4.21 8.12
C GLU A 56 5.66 -2.89 8.92
N ARG A 57 6.72 -2.09 8.69
CA ARG A 57 6.86 -0.77 9.32
C ARG A 57 5.71 0.17 8.97
N PHE A 58 5.15 0.05 7.77
CA PHE A 58 3.99 0.83 7.35
C PHE A 58 2.72 0.40 8.09
N GLY A 59 2.57 -0.90 8.38
CA GLY A 59 1.55 -1.42 9.31
C GLY A 59 0.88 -2.74 8.91
N TYR A 60 1.37 -3.43 7.88
CA TYR A 60 0.80 -4.71 7.45
C TYR A 60 1.39 -5.89 8.23
N ASP A 61 0.59 -6.93 8.45
CA ASP A 61 1.09 -8.24 8.82
C ASP A 61 1.70 -8.93 7.58
N VAL A 62 3.02 -9.13 7.59
CA VAL A 62 3.79 -9.72 6.48
C VAL A 62 4.09 -11.21 6.67
N THR A 63 3.51 -11.86 7.69
CA THR A 63 3.75 -13.30 7.93
C THR A 63 3.19 -14.20 6.82
N ASP A 64 2.38 -13.67 5.91
CA ASP A 64 2.09 -14.24 4.59
C ASP A 64 2.42 -13.15 3.55
N GLU A 65 3.61 -13.24 2.98
CA GLU A 65 4.20 -12.21 2.12
C GLU A 65 3.30 -11.89 0.94
N GLN A 66 2.83 -12.94 0.24
CA GLN A 66 1.99 -12.79 -0.94
C GLN A 66 0.67 -12.08 -0.61
N LYS A 67 0.01 -12.48 0.50
CA LYS A 67 -1.25 -11.83 0.92
C LYS A 67 -1.03 -10.39 1.34
N ALA A 68 0.08 -10.07 2.01
CA ALA A 68 0.43 -8.70 2.37
C ALA A 68 0.65 -7.82 1.13
N VAL A 69 1.39 -8.32 0.13
CA VAL A 69 1.62 -7.62 -1.14
C VAL A 69 0.31 -7.39 -1.89
N ILE A 70 -0.55 -8.41 -1.99
CA ILE A 70 -1.88 -8.28 -2.63
C ILE A 70 -2.73 -7.23 -1.91
N ALA A 71 -2.74 -7.20 -0.59
CA ALA A 71 -3.49 -6.21 0.17
C ALA A 71 -2.95 -4.78 -0.04
N PHE A 72 -1.62 -4.62 -0.13
CA PHE A 72 -0.99 -3.34 -0.47
C PHE A 72 -1.35 -2.89 -1.89
N GLN A 73 -1.23 -3.77 -2.88
CA GLN A 73 -1.59 -3.49 -4.27
C GLN A 73 -3.07 -3.12 -4.39
N ARG A 74 -3.98 -3.88 -3.77
CA ARG A 74 -5.42 -3.56 -3.75
C ARG A 74 -5.71 -2.14 -3.26
N ARG A 75 -4.92 -1.64 -2.29
CA ARG A 75 -5.10 -0.31 -1.71
C ARG A 75 -4.45 0.82 -2.51
N PHE A 76 -3.24 0.60 -3.03
CA PHE A 76 -2.38 1.66 -3.56
C PHE A 76 -2.04 1.52 -5.05
N ARG A 77 -2.35 0.37 -5.66
CA ARG A 77 -2.17 0.03 -7.08
C ARG A 77 -3.27 -0.94 -7.57
N PRO A 78 -4.55 -0.54 -7.51
CA PRO A 78 -5.67 -1.44 -7.83
C PRO A 78 -5.71 -1.91 -9.29
N ASP A 79 -5.00 -1.22 -10.19
CA ASP A 79 -4.93 -1.57 -11.63
C ASP A 79 -4.12 -2.86 -11.90
N LEU A 80 -3.28 -3.30 -10.95
CA LEU A 80 -2.50 -4.53 -11.06
C LEU A 80 -2.29 -5.17 -9.67
N ILE A 81 -3.02 -6.25 -9.40
CA ILE A 81 -3.01 -7.00 -8.14
C ILE A 81 -2.57 -8.44 -8.42
N ASP A 82 -1.28 -8.63 -8.64
CA ASP A 82 -0.66 -9.92 -9.00
C ASP A 82 0.16 -10.54 -7.85
N GLY A 83 0.34 -9.81 -6.74
CA GLY A 83 1.16 -10.23 -5.61
C GLY A 83 2.66 -10.15 -5.84
N VAL A 84 3.12 -9.52 -6.94
CA VAL A 84 4.54 -9.40 -7.27
C VAL A 84 5.10 -8.06 -6.77
N ILE A 85 6.26 -8.11 -6.10
CA ILE A 85 6.96 -6.91 -5.62
C ILE A 85 7.78 -6.33 -6.78
N ASP A 86 7.21 -5.35 -7.48
CA ASP A 86 7.91 -4.63 -8.55
C ASP A 86 8.34 -3.22 -8.13
N GLY A 87 9.00 -2.52 -9.07
CA GLY A 87 9.52 -1.17 -8.81
C GLY A 87 8.44 -0.15 -8.47
N GLU A 88 7.23 -0.31 -9.00
CA GLU A 88 6.11 0.59 -8.68
C GLU A 88 5.60 0.35 -7.26
N CYS A 89 5.53 -0.91 -6.81
CA CYS A 89 5.20 -1.24 -5.42
C CYS A 89 6.20 -0.60 -4.45
N ARG A 90 7.50 -0.77 -4.72
CA ARG A 90 8.57 -0.18 -3.89
C ARG A 90 8.52 1.35 -3.88
N ALA A 91 8.35 1.97 -5.04
CA ALA A 91 8.29 3.42 -5.15
C ALA A 91 7.07 4.02 -4.43
N LYS A 92 5.89 3.38 -4.57
CA LYS A 92 4.68 3.80 -3.83
C LYS A 92 4.86 3.67 -2.33
N LEU A 93 5.42 2.56 -1.85
CA LEU A 93 5.64 2.36 -0.41
C LEU A 93 6.64 3.38 0.15
N LEU A 94 7.73 3.64 -0.57
CA LEU A 94 8.68 4.70 -0.19
C LEU A 94 7.97 6.06 -0.07
N ALA A 95 7.19 6.46 -1.07
CA ALA A 95 6.46 7.72 -1.06
C ALA A 95 5.45 7.82 0.09
N LEU A 96 4.84 6.70 0.52
CA LEU A 96 3.95 6.63 1.67
C LEU A 96 4.68 6.74 3.02
N LEU A 97 5.95 6.31 3.08
CA LEU A 97 6.78 6.38 4.28
C LEU A 97 7.43 7.77 4.48
N LEU A 98 7.63 8.52 3.40
CA LEU A 98 8.18 9.86 3.48
C LEU A 98 7.17 10.85 4.08
N PRO A 99 7.61 11.77 4.97
CA PRO A 99 6.75 12.83 5.47
C PRO A 99 6.33 13.73 4.30
N ARG A 100 5.02 14.00 4.18
CA ARG A 100 4.54 14.98 3.21
C ARG A 100 4.90 16.39 3.69
N PRO A 101 5.44 17.27 2.82
CA PRO A 101 5.60 18.69 3.17
C PRO A 101 4.22 19.26 3.52
N GLN A 102 4.18 20.08 4.58
CA GLN A 102 2.95 20.75 5.04
C GLN A 102 2.45 21.77 4.02
#